data_AF-A0A257F369-F1
#
_entry.id   AF-A0A257F369-F1
#
_cell.length_a   1.000
_cell.length_b   1.000
_cell.length_c   1.000
_cell.angle_alpha   90.00
_cell.angle_beta   90.00
_cell.angle_gamma   90.00
#
_symmetry.space_group_name_H-M   'P 1'
#
loop_
_entity.id
_entity.type
_entity.pdbx_description
1 polymer ?
#
loop_
_entity_poly.entity_id
_entity_poly.type
_entity_poly.pdbx_seq_one_letter_code
_entity_poly.pdbx_strand_id
1 'polypeptide(L)'
;MTWTLPNILTVLRLIAAPGVAIMFLYFHRPWADWFALTLFVTAAVTDWFDGYLARLWKQESKFGAMLDPIADKAMVVIALVIITGYSGMNPWLILPVTIILFREVFVSGLREFLGAKAGLLKVTKLAKWKTTAQMIAIAILFLGTGLEHMEGIARQGMTADQYAALVTQGLADPIRSCGTHGCSSYATWVGLILIWIAAILTFVTGWDYFNKSLPYLKDDKRE
;
A
#
# COMPACT_ATOMS: atom_id res chain seq x y z
N MET A 1 -31.50 -2.28 5.07
CA MET A 1 -30.06 -2.44 4.80
C MET A 1 -29.59 -3.65 5.59
N THR A 2 -29.19 -4.74 4.94
CA THR A 2 -28.72 -5.95 5.63
C THR A 2 -27.25 -5.79 5.95
N TRP A 3 -26.92 -5.71 7.23
CA TRP A 3 -25.54 -5.68 7.70
C TRP A 3 -24.96 -7.09 7.63
N THR A 4 -24.26 -7.40 6.55
CA THR A 4 -23.50 -8.64 6.42
C THR A 4 -22.11 -8.45 7.01
N LEU A 5 -21.50 -9.53 7.48
CA LEU A 5 -20.15 -9.48 8.06
C LEU A 5 -19.10 -8.88 7.08
N PRO A 6 -19.13 -9.18 5.76
CA PRO A 6 -18.27 -8.51 4.78
C PRO A 6 -18.46 -6.98 4.75
N ASN A 7 -19.71 -6.49 4.75
CA ASN A 7 -19.97 -5.05 4.70
C ASN A 7 -19.40 -4.31 5.93
N ILE A 8 -19.47 -4.93 7.11
CA ILE A 8 -18.90 -4.35 8.34
C ILE A 8 -17.38 -4.25 8.20
N LEU A 9 -16.72 -5.28 7.68
CA LEU A 9 -15.27 -5.29 7.45
C LEU A 9 -14.83 -4.22 6.44
N THR A 10 -15.57 -4.03 5.34
CA THR A 10 -15.31 -2.96 4.37
C THR A 10 -15.40 -1.57 5.00
N VAL A 11 -16.45 -1.31 5.79
CA VAL A 11 -16.64 -0.02 6.46
C VAL A 11 -15.56 0.22 7.51
N LEU A 12 -15.19 -0.81 8.26
CA LEU A 12 -14.07 -0.75 9.20
C LEU A 12 -12.76 -0.41 8.49
N ARG A 13 -12.50 -0.97 7.30
CA ARG A 13 -11.32 -0.62 6.50
C ARG A 13 -11.34 0.83 6.04
N LEU A 14 -12.50 1.32 5.58
CA LEU A 14 -12.64 2.69 5.15
C LEU A 14 -12.35 3.68 6.30
N ILE A 15 -12.73 3.33 7.54
CA ILE A 15 -12.41 4.10 8.75
C ILE A 15 -10.95 3.89 9.18
N ALA A 16 -10.40 2.69 9.02
CA ALA A 16 -9.02 2.38 9.35
C ALA A 16 -8.02 3.16 8.47
N ALA A 17 -8.37 3.43 7.21
CA ALA A 17 -7.51 4.17 6.28
C ALA A 17 -7.07 5.56 6.82
N PRO A 18 -7.98 6.49 7.20
CA PRO A 18 -7.59 7.71 7.90
C PRO A 18 -7.06 7.43 9.32
N GLY A 19 -7.49 6.32 9.95
CA GLY A 19 -6.93 5.83 11.21
C GLY A 19 -5.41 5.68 11.19
N VAL A 20 -4.83 5.21 10.09
CA VAL A 20 -3.37 5.10 9.92
C VAL A 20 -2.71 6.48 10.07
N ALA A 21 -3.25 7.52 9.43
CA ALA A 21 -2.74 8.88 9.56
C ALA A 21 -2.90 9.43 10.99
N ILE A 22 -4.04 9.16 11.63
CA ILE A 22 -4.34 9.57 13.00
C ILE A 22 -3.31 8.97 13.98
N MET A 23 -2.86 7.73 13.75
CA MET A 23 -1.82 7.13 14.61
C MET A 23 -0.55 8.00 14.64
N PHE A 24 -0.16 8.59 13.51
CA PHE A 24 1.02 9.46 13.42
C PHE A 24 0.80 10.88 13.98
N LEU A 25 -0.45 11.34 14.11
CA LEU A 25 -0.77 12.65 14.67
C LEU A 25 -0.85 12.65 16.20
N TYR A 26 -1.32 11.55 16.80
CA TYR A 26 -1.60 11.49 18.24
C TYR A 26 -0.57 10.66 19.03
N PHE A 27 0.13 9.71 18.39
CA PHE A 27 1.11 8.88 19.06
C PHE A 27 2.53 9.33 18.74
N HIS A 28 3.40 9.24 19.74
CA HIS A 28 4.81 9.49 19.54
C HIS A 28 5.46 8.29 18.85
N ARG A 29 6.38 8.55 17.92
CA ARG A 29 7.25 7.50 17.40
C ARG A 29 8.10 6.96 18.55
N PRO A 30 8.26 5.64 18.67
CA PRO A 30 8.03 4.60 17.64
C PRO A 30 6.66 3.91 17.66
N TRP A 31 5.83 4.13 18.69
CA TRP A 31 4.57 3.43 18.85
C TRP A 31 3.61 3.70 17.69
N ALA A 32 3.64 4.92 17.14
CA ALA A 32 2.89 5.28 15.94
C ALA A 32 3.17 4.35 14.75
N ASP A 33 4.44 4.03 14.47
CA ASP A 33 4.81 3.14 13.35
C ASP A 33 4.28 1.72 13.55
N TRP A 34 4.42 1.17 14.76
CA TRP A 34 3.95 -0.18 15.06
C TRP A 34 2.43 -0.29 15.03
N PHE A 35 1.70 0.72 15.54
CA PHE A 35 0.25 0.77 15.46
C PHE A 35 -0.23 0.94 14.03
N ALA A 36 0.40 1.83 13.24
CA ALA A 36 0.09 2.01 11.83
C ALA A 36 0.33 0.73 11.01
N LEU A 37 1.47 0.07 11.21
CA LEU A 37 1.78 -1.20 10.57
C LEU A 37 0.75 -2.28 10.93
N THR A 38 0.44 -2.42 12.22
CA THR A 38 -0.53 -3.40 12.71
C THR A 38 -1.92 -3.13 12.12
N LEU A 39 -2.36 -1.87 12.11
CA LEU A 39 -3.64 -1.46 11.56
C LEU A 39 -3.70 -1.73 10.04
N PHE A 40 -2.64 -1.39 9.30
CA PHE A 40 -2.56 -1.63 7.87
C PHE A 40 -2.57 -3.13 7.54
N VAL A 41 -1.74 -3.93 8.21
CA VAL A 41 -1.66 -5.39 7.97
C VAL A 41 -2.97 -6.08 8.33
N THR A 42 -3.57 -5.73 9.47
CA THR A 42 -4.87 -6.30 9.86
C THR A 42 -5.96 -5.91 8.85
N ALA A 43 -5.99 -4.67 8.37
CA ALA A 43 -6.94 -4.22 7.37
C ALA A 43 -6.75 -4.88 5.99
N ALA A 44 -5.50 -5.19 5.61
CA ALA A 44 -5.16 -5.92 4.39
C ALA A 44 -5.56 -7.40 4.47
N VAL A 45 -5.36 -8.03 5.62
CA VAL A 45 -5.74 -9.43 5.85
C VAL A 45 -7.27 -9.57 5.90
N THR A 46 -7.98 -8.60 6.49
CA THR A 46 -9.45 -8.63 6.51
C THR A 46 -10.07 -8.47 5.13
N ASP A 47 -9.44 -7.75 4.18
CA ASP A 47 -9.86 -7.69 2.77
C ASP A 47 -9.80 -9.04 2.07
N TRP A 48 -8.71 -9.75 2.29
CA TRP A 48 -8.59 -11.05 1.70
C TRP A 48 -9.65 -12.03 2.27
N PHE A 49 -9.94 -11.89 3.57
CA PHE A 49 -10.91 -12.72 4.26
C PHE A 49 -12.37 -12.38 3.91
N ASP A 50 -12.74 -11.10 3.84
CA ASP A 50 -14.11 -10.69 3.50
C ASP A 50 -14.49 -11.09 2.07
N GLY A 51 -13.58 -10.95 1.11
CA GLY A 51 -13.76 -11.38 -0.26
C GLY A 51 -13.82 -12.91 -0.39
N TYR A 52 -13.16 -13.64 0.50
CA TYR A 52 -13.29 -15.10 0.60
C TYR A 52 -14.66 -15.50 1.18
N LEU A 53 -15.07 -14.89 2.29
CA LEU A 53 -16.36 -15.15 2.96
C LEU A 53 -17.56 -14.77 2.09
N ALA A 54 -17.50 -13.64 1.38
CA ALA A 54 -18.57 -13.20 0.49
C ALA A 54 -18.85 -14.23 -0.62
N ARG A 55 -17.79 -14.80 -1.21
CA ARG A 55 -17.88 -15.85 -2.24
C ARG A 55 -18.38 -17.18 -1.66
N LEU A 56 -17.94 -17.54 -0.45
CA LEU A 56 -18.32 -18.79 0.19
C LEU A 56 -19.79 -18.78 0.63
N TRP A 57 -20.28 -17.65 1.17
CA TRP A 57 -21.62 -17.52 1.72
C TRP A 57 -22.66 -16.96 0.74
N LYS A 58 -22.25 -16.62 -0.50
CA LYS A 58 -23.11 -15.97 -1.51
C LYS A 58 -23.83 -14.71 -0.98
N GLN A 59 -23.23 -14.03 -0.01
CA GLN A 59 -23.76 -12.82 0.63
C GLN A 59 -23.13 -11.57 0.01
N GLU A 60 -23.24 -11.44 -1.31
CA GLU A 60 -22.79 -10.24 -2.01
C GLU A 60 -23.85 -9.15 -1.91
N SER A 61 -23.49 -8.01 -1.33
CA SER A 61 -24.38 -6.85 -1.25
C SER A 61 -23.94 -5.77 -2.24
N LYS A 62 -24.89 -5.08 -2.85
CA LYS A 62 -24.59 -3.95 -3.78
C LYS A 62 -23.81 -2.83 -3.09
N PHE A 63 -24.04 -2.64 -1.78
CA PHE A 63 -23.37 -1.63 -0.97
C PHE A 63 -21.91 -1.98 -0.72
N GLY A 64 -21.62 -3.22 -0.29
CA GLY A 64 -20.26 -3.72 -0.11
C GLY A 64 -19.47 -3.68 -1.43
N ALA A 65 -20.06 -4.19 -2.51
CA ALA A 65 -19.43 -4.19 -3.83
C ALA A 65 -19.07 -2.78 -4.35
N MET A 66 -19.82 -1.74 -3.92
CA MET A 66 -19.51 -0.35 -4.23
C MET A 66 -18.39 0.21 -3.34
N LEU A 67 -18.40 -0.12 -2.04
CA LEU A 67 -17.43 0.40 -1.08
C LEU A 67 -16.07 -0.30 -1.15
N ASP A 68 -15.99 -1.60 -1.47
CA ASP A 68 -14.73 -2.36 -1.47
C ASP A 68 -13.63 -1.68 -2.32
N PRO A 69 -13.90 -1.29 -3.59
CA PRO A 69 -12.88 -0.63 -4.41
C PRO A 69 -12.51 0.77 -3.92
N ILE A 70 -13.37 1.42 -3.14
CA ILE A 70 -13.11 2.75 -2.56
C ILE A 70 -12.22 2.60 -1.34
N ALA A 71 -12.56 1.68 -0.43
CA ALA A 71 -11.81 1.42 0.78
C ALA A 71 -10.38 0.93 0.49
N ASP A 72 -10.20 0.04 -0.50
CA ASP A 72 -8.89 -0.44 -0.93
C ASP A 72 -7.99 0.71 -1.43
N LYS A 73 -8.51 1.54 -2.34
CA LYS A 73 -7.78 2.70 -2.86
C LYS A 73 -7.46 3.73 -1.79
N ALA A 74 -8.41 4.05 -0.91
CA ALA A 74 -8.21 5.01 0.16
C ALA A 74 -7.07 4.56 1.10
N MET A 75 -7.09 3.28 1.49
CA MET A 75 -6.06 2.69 2.34
C MET A 75 -4.67 2.80 1.71
N VAL A 76 -4.55 2.39 0.44
CA VAL A 76 -3.32 2.45 -0.32
C VAL A 76 -2.79 3.88 -0.47
N VAL A 77 -3.65 4.81 -0.89
CA VAL A 77 -3.26 6.21 -1.13
C VAL A 77 -2.75 6.85 0.15
N ILE A 78 -3.49 6.71 1.25
CA ILE A 78 -3.11 7.28 2.55
C ILE A 78 -1.80 6.67 3.04
N ALA A 79 -1.64 5.35 2.92
CA ALA A 79 -0.40 4.68 3.30
C ALA A 79 0.82 5.22 2.51
N LEU A 80 0.72 5.34 1.19
CA LEU A 80 1.81 5.85 0.35
C LEU A 80 2.14 7.32 0.66
N VAL A 81 1.14 8.16 0.93
CA VAL A 81 1.33 9.56 1.32
C VAL A 81 2.11 9.65 2.64
N ILE A 82 1.74 8.84 3.63
CA ILE A 82 2.42 8.80 4.93
C ILE A 82 3.87 8.35 4.76
N ILE A 83 4.10 7.22 4.08
CA ILE A 83 5.45 6.68 3.88
C ILE A 83 6.32 7.72 3.16
N THR A 84 5.78 8.35 2.10
CA THR A 84 6.51 9.40 1.36
C THR A 84 6.83 10.62 2.24
N GLY A 85 5.88 11.04 3.08
CA GLY A 85 6.08 12.16 4.00
C GLY A 85 7.20 11.90 5.02
N TYR A 86 7.36 10.65 5.47
CA TYR A 86 8.39 10.28 6.44
C TYR A 86 9.73 9.87 5.82
N SER A 87 9.74 9.40 4.56
CA SER A 87 10.98 9.08 3.84
C SER A 87 11.70 10.32 3.26
N GLY A 88 11.08 11.50 3.37
CA GLY A 88 11.55 12.72 2.72
C GLY A 88 11.46 12.68 1.18
N MET A 89 12.21 13.55 0.51
CA MET A 89 12.26 13.66 -0.95
C MET A 89 13.13 12.59 -1.64
N ASN A 90 13.06 11.34 -1.20
CA ASN A 90 13.81 10.25 -1.83
C ASN A 90 13.23 9.94 -3.23
N PRO A 91 13.94 10.22 -4.34
CA PRO A 91 13.42 10.02 -5.68
C PRO A 91 13.08 8.55 -5.98
N TRP A 92 13.78 7.61 -5.34
CA TRP A 92 13.57 6.18 -5.53
C TRP A 92 12.25 5.68 -4.95
N LEU A 93 11.66 6.40 -3.99
CA LEU A 93 10.30 6.14 -3.51
C LEU A 93 9.26 6.99 -4.23
N ILE A 94 9.55 8.28 -4.45
CA ILE A 94 8.58 9.21 -5.03
C ILE A 94 8.16 8.79 -6.44
N LEU A 95 9.12 8.40 -7.29
CA LEU A 95 8.81 8.00 -8.67
C LEU A 95 7.81 6.84 -8.77
N PRO A 96 8.03 5.67 -8.12
CA PRO A 96 7.06 4.58 -8.18
C PRO A 96 5.73 4.95 -7.53
N VAL A 97 5.73 5.73 -6.44
CA VAL A 97 4.49 6.22 -5.80
C VAL A 97 3.69 7.09 -6.76
N THR A 98 4.33 8.05 -7.45
CA THR A 98 3.65 8.90 -8.43
C THR A 98 3.04 8.09 -9.57
N ILE A 99 3.76 7.09 -10.09
CA ILE A 99 3.24 6.19 -11.13
C ILE A 99 1.98 5.46 -10.63
N ILE A 100 2.04 4.95 -9.40
CA ILE A 100 0.92 4.23 -8.78
C ILE A 100 -0.29 5.15 -8.62
N LEU A 101 -0.11 6.32 -8.01
CA LEU A 101 -1.20 7.27 -7.75
C LEU A 101 -1.82 7.79 -9.06
N PHE A 102 -0.98 8.18 -10.02
CA PHE A 102 -1.43 8.64 -11.34
C PHE A 102 -2.32 7.59 -12.00
N ARG A 103 -1.85 6.34 -12.05
CA ARG A 103 -2.64 5.25 -12.63
C ARG A 103 -3.95 5.06 -11.87
N GLU A 104 -3.90 5.07 -10.54
CA GLU A 104 -5.07 4.71 -9.73
C GLU A 104 -6.21 5.71 -9.97
N VAL A 105 -5.88 7.00 -10.07
CA VAL A 105 -6.81 8.06 -10.48
C VAL A 105 -7.24 7.88 -11.93
N PHE A 106 -6.30 7.70 -12.86
CA PHE A 106 -6.57 7.59 -14.30
C PHE A 106 -7.51 6.43 -14.64
N VAL A 107 -7.24 5.22 -14.14
CA VAL A 107 -8.07 4.04 -14.40
C VAL A 107 -9.42 4.13 -13.70
N SER A 108 -9.49 4.78 -12.53
CA SER A 108 -10.77 5.06 -11.85
C SER A 108 -11.65 5.98 -12.69
N GLY A 109 -11.11 7.12 -13.14
CA GLY A 109 -11.85 8.06 -13.99
C GLY A 109 -12.28 7.43 -15.31
N LEU A 110 -11.41 6.64 -15.94
CA LEU A 110 -11.75 5.92 -17.16
C LEU A 110 -12.86 4.87 -16.93
N ARG A 111 -12.83 4.16 -15.81
CA ARG A 111 -13.86 3.19 -15.44
C ARG A 111 -15.20 3.86 -15.17
N GLU A 112 -15.19 5.01 -14.52
CA GLU A 112 -16.37 5.83 -14.29
C GLU A 112 -16.96 6.35 -15.60
N PHE A 113 -16.13 6.91 -16.49
CA PHE A 113 -16.54 7.40 -17.80
C PHE A 113 -17.20 6.32 -18.67
N LEU A 114 -16.63 5.11 -18.69
CA LEU A 114 -17.17 4.00 -19.47
C LEU A 114 -18.48 3.43 -18.90
N GLY A 115 -18.82 3.74 -17.65
CA GLY A 115 -20.04 3.30 -16.98
C GLY A 115 -20.29 1.79 -17.10
N ALA A 116 -21.46 1.40 -17.59
CA ALA A 116 -21.84 0.00 -17.76
C ALA A 116 -20.92 -0.79 -18.71
N LYS A 117 -20.29 -0.13 -19.68
CA LYS A 117 -19.36 -0.77 -20.64
C LYS A 117 -18.04 -1.18 -19.97
N ALA A 118 -17.68 -0.57 -18.84
CA ALA A 118 -16.47 -0.94 -18.10
C ALA A 118 -16.49 -2.39 -17.60
N GLY A 119 -17.68 -2.94 -17.30
CA GLY A 119 -17.84 -4.33 -16.89
C GLY A 119 -17.49 -5.37 -17.97
N LEU A 120 -17.46 -4.95 -19.24
CA LEU A 120 -17.08 -5.80 -20.38
C LEU A 120 -15.57 -5.94 -20.52
N LEU A 121 -14.80 -5.05 -19.88
CA LEU A 121 -13.34 -5.07 -19.94
C LEU A 121 -12.80 -6.19 -19.05
N LYS A 122 -12.42 -7.31 -19.68
CA LYS A 122 -11.79 -8.44 -18.98
C LYS A 122 -10.47 -8.00 -18.34
N VAL A 123 -10.44 -8.08 -17.01
CA VAL A 123 -9.26 -7.84 -16.17
C VAL A 123 -8.27 -8.98 -16.36
N THR A 124 -6.99 -8.65 -16.57
CA THR A 124 -5.92 -9.66 -16.70
C THR A 124 -5.56 -10.26 -15.35
N LYS A 125 -5.05 -11.50 -15.34
CA LYS A 125 -4.52 -12.12 -14.12
C LYS A 125 -3.39 -11.29 -13.50
N LEU A 126 -2.65 -10.56 -14.32
CA LEU A 126 -1.56 -9.65 -13.90
C LEU A 126 -2.07 -8.53 -12.98
N ALA A 127 -3.30 -8.07 -13.17
CA ALA A 127 -3.94 -7.07 -12.30
C ALA A 127 -4.37 -7.61 -10.93
N LYS A 128 -4.34 -8.93 -10.71
CA LYS A 128 -4.47 -9.50 -9.35
C LYS A 128 -3.14 -9.49 -8.61
N TRP A 129 -2.04 -9.80 -9.32
CA TRP A 129 -0.70 -9.79 -8.73
C TRP A 129 -0.23 -8.39 -8.35
N LYS A 130 -0.66 -7.34 -9.08
CA LYS A 130 -0.30 -5.96 -8.74
C LYS A 130 -0.71 -5.58 -7.31
N THR A 131 -1.93 -5.95 -6.88
CA THR A 131 -2.49 -5.48 -5.61
C THR A 131 -1.79 -6.19 -4.46
N THR A 132 -1.58 -7.50 -4.60
CA THR A 132 -0.76 -8.26 -3.64
C THR A 132 0.65 -7.71 -3.53
N ALA A 133 1.33 -7.44 -4.66
CA ALA A 133 2.67 -6.85 -4.65
C ALA A 133 2.68 -5.48 -3.96
N GLN A 134 1.69 -4.65 -4.22
CA GLN A 134 1.56 -3.32 -3.64
C GLN A 134 1.29 -3.34 -2.13
N MET A 135 0.36 -4.20 -1.67
CA MET A 135 0.06 -4.33 -0.24
C MET A 135 1.27 -4.86 0.53
N ILE A 136 1.99 -5.84 -0.03
CA ILE A 136 3.23 -6.36 0.57
C ILE A 136 4.32 -5.28 0.60
N ALA A 137 4.50 -4.53 -0.50
CA ALA A 137 5.47 -3.45 -0.56
C ALA A 137 5.21 -2.39 0.52
N ILE A 138 3.97 -1.94 0.67
CA ILE A 138 3.56 -0.95 1.66
C ILE A 138 3.79 -1.47 3.09
N ALA A 139 3.42 -2.73 3.38
CA ALA A 139 3.65 -3.32 4.70
C ALA A 139 5.15 -3.38 5.06
N ILE A 140 6.00 -3.78 4.11
CA ILE A 140 7.45 -3.84 4.31
C ILE A 140 8.06 -2.44 4.44
N LEU A 141 7.57 -1.45 3.69
CA LEU A 141 8.01 -0.06 3.82
C LEU A 141 7.64 0.53 5.18
N PHE A 142 6.44 0.27 5.71
CA PHE A 142 6.06 0.67 7.07
C PHE A 142 6.93 -0.01 8.14
N LEU A 143 7.26 -1.29 7.94
CA LEU A 143 8.21 -1.98 8.81
C LEU A 143 9.59 -1.31 8.74
N GLY A 144 10.06 -0.96 7.54
CA GLY A 144 11.31 -0.24 7.31
C GLY A 144 11.36 1.10 8.05
N THR A 145 10.31 1.92 7.94
CA THR A 145 10.23 3.23 8.62
C THR A 145 10.23 3.10 10.14
N GLY A 146 9.53 2.09 10.69
CA GLY A 146 9.54 1.82 12.12
C GLY A 146 10.90 1.35 12.64
N LEU A 147 11.56 0.46 11.89
CA LEU A 147 12.90 -0.02 12.21
C LEU A 147 13.96 1.08 12.06
N GLU A 148 13.84 1.96 11.07
CA GLU A 148 14.78 3.07 10.86
C GLU A 148 14.76 4.05 12.03
N HIS A 149 13.57 4.37 12.54
CA HIS A 149 13.42 5.22 13.71
C HIS A 149 14.01 4.58 14.97
N MET A 150 13.81 3.28 15.16
CA MET A 150 14.43 2.50 16.24
C MET A 150 15.96 2.52 16.16
N GLU A 151 16.51 2.27 14.97
CA GLU A 151 17.96 2.33 14.74
C GLU A 151 18.50 3.76 14.95
N GLY A 152 17.75 4.78 14.55
CA GLY A 152 18.10 6.19 14.77
C GLY A 152 18.18 6.56 16.26
N ILE A 153 17.22 6.10 17.07
CA ILE A 153 17.25 6.26 18.53
C ILE A 153 18.44 5.49 19.11
N ALA A 154 18.67 4.24 18.68
CA ALA A 154 19.75 3.40 19.17
C ALA A 154 21.14 3.97 18.84
N ARG A 155 21.30 4.61 17.67
CA ARG A 155 22.57 5.22 17.25
C ARG A 155 22.89 6.56 17.92
N GLN A 156 21.96 7.17 18.68
CA GLN A 156 22.16 8.46 19.38
C GLN A 156 22.83 9.56 18.51
N GLY A 157 22.58 9.58 17.19
CA GLY A 157 23.19 10.54 16.26
C GLY A 157 24.60 10.20 15.76
N MET A 158 25.13 9.01 16.06
CA MET A 158 26.41 8.51 15.55
C MET A 158 26.26 7.87 14.17
N THR A 159 27.31 7.94 13.34
CA THR A 159 27.32 7.25 12.05
C THR A 159 27.34 5.73 12.24
N ALA A 160 26.86 4.98 11.25
CA ALA A 160 26.81 3.51 11.33
C ALA A 160 28.18 2.89 11.67
N ASP A 161 29.26 3.47 11.14
CA ASP A 161 30.64 3.02 11.39
C ASP A 161 31.14 3.37 12.79
N GLN A 162 30.78 4.56 13.31
CA GLN A 162 31.11 4.97 14.68
C GLN A 162 30.40 4.09 15.72
N TYR A 163 29.14 3.77 15.48
CA TYR A 163 28.39 2.86 16.33
C TYR A 163 28.94 1.43 16.24
N ALA A 164 29.28 0.94 15.05
CA ALA A 164 29.91 -0.37 14.87
C ALA A 164 31.27 -0.47 15.58
N ALA A 165 32.03 0.63 15.63
CA ALA A 165 33.27 0.71 16.40
C ALA A 165 33.03 0.65 17.93
N LEU A 166 31.95 1.27 18.44
CA LEU A 166 31.59 1.21 19.86
C LEU A 166 31.09 -0.17 20.29
N VAL A 167 30.36 -0.85 19.40
CA VAL A 167 29.91 -2.23 19.61
C VAL A 167 31.10 -3.18 19.64
N THR A 168 32.07 -3.04 18.73
CA THR A 168 33.29 -3.86 18.75
C THR A 168 34.18 -3.57 19.96
N GLN A 169 34.09 -2.36 20.55
CA GLN A 169 34.74 -2.00 21.81
C GLN A 169 33.95 -2.45 23.07
N GLY A 170 32.78 -3.06 22.92
CA GLY A 170 31.94 -3.52 24.03
C GLY A 170 31.26 -2.40 24.82
N LEU A 171 31.22 -1.18 24.27
CA LEU A 171 30.66 0.02 24.91
C LEU A 171 29.20 0.29 24.52
N ALA A 172 28.66 -0.46 23.54
CA ALA A 172 27.28 -0.37 23.09
C ALA A 172 26.73 -1.76 22.76
N ASP A 173 25.45 -1.99 23.08
CA ASP A 173 24.77 -3.23 22.70
C ASP A 173 24.65 -3.32 21.16
N PRO A 174 24.93 -4.49 20.55
CA PRO A 174 24.76 -4.65 19.11
C PRO A 174 23.30 -4.40 18.73
N ILE A 175 23.06 -3.39 17.88
CA ILE A 175 21.79 -3.25 17.15
C ILE A 175 21.53 -4.60 16.48
N ARG A 176 20.31 -5.15 16.61
CA ARG A 176 19.92 -6.39 15.93
C ARG A 176 20.22 -6.24 14.43
N SER A 177 21.31 -6.84 13.99
CA SER A 177 21.73 -6.86 12.60
C SER A 177 21.09 -8.05 11.92
N CYS A 178 20.39 -7.81 10.81
CA CYS A 178 19.88 -8.86 9.95
C CYS A 178 20.96 -9.11 8.89
N GLY A 179 21.99 -9.89 9.25
CA GLY A 179 23.13 -10.15 8.37
C GLY A 179 24.16 -9.01 8.37
N THR A 180 24.69 -8.65 7.20
CA THR A 180 25.77 -7.66 7.03
C THR A 180 25.32 -6.21 7.01
N HIS A 181 24.01 -5.95 7.02
CA HIS A 181 23.41 -4.62 7.06
C HIS A 181 22.36 -4.54 8.19
N GLY A 182 22.03 -3.33 8.67
CA GLY A 182 20.97 -3.13 9.68
C GLY A 182 19.61 -3.63 9.17
N CYS A 183 18.80 -4.25 10.03
CA CYS A 183 17.49 -4.80 9.65
C CYS A 183 16.57 -3.74 9.00
N SER A 184 16.69 -2.48 9.41
CA SER A 184 15.99 -1.35 8.76
C SER A 184 16.39 -1.20 7.30
N SER A 185 17.70 -1.15 7.01
CA SER A 185 18.20 -0.95 5.65
C SER A 185 17.74 -2.06 4.70
N TYR A 186 17.74 -3.32 5.16
CA TYR A 186 17.27 -4.44 4.36
C TYR A 186 15.75 -4.33 4.09
N ALA A 187 14.94 -4.04 5.12
CA ALA A 187 13.50 -3.84 4.96
C ALA A 187 13.20 -2.69 3.98
N THR A 188 13.91 -1.56 4.08
CA THR A 188 13.75 -0.42 3.18
C THR A 188 14.13 -0.78 1.74
N TRP A 189 15.26 -1.46 1.51
CA TRP A 189 15.67 -1.90 0.18
C TRP A 189 14.67 -2.88 -0.45
N VAL A 190 14.23 -3.89 0.32
CA VAL A 190 13.21 -4.84 -0.14
C VAL A 190 11.90 -4.12 -0.44
N GLY A 191 11.47 -3.21 0.43
CA GLY A 191 10.29 -2.38 0.22
C GLY A 191 10.36 -1.53 -1.04
N LEU A 192 11.52 -0.90 -1.30
CA LEU A 192 11.78 -0.13 -2.51
C LEU A 192 11.74 -1.01 -3.77
N ILE A 193 12.39 -2.17 -3.76
CA ILE A 193 12.34 -3.09 -4.91
C ILE A 193 10.90 -3.52 -5.18
N LEU A 194 10.15 -3.87 -4.13
CA LEU A 194 8.76 -4.32 -4.27
C LEU A 194 7.83 -3.20 -4.74
N ILE A 195 8.01 -1.95 -4.29
CA ILE A 195 7.19 -0.83 -4.76
C ILE A 195 7.47 -0.50 -6.22
N TRP A 196 8.73 -0.65 -6.68
CA TRP A 196 9.07 -0.54 -8.10
C TRP A 196 8.42 -1.65 -8.93
N ILE A 197 8.46 -2.90 -8.45
CA ILE A 197 7.74 -4.01 -9.10
C ILE A 197 6.24 -3.70 -9.17
N ALA A 198 5.65 -3.25 -8.06
CA ALA A 198 4.25 -2.86 -8.00
C ALA A 198 3.94 -1.72 -8.97
N ALA A 199 4.79 -0.70 -9.08
CA ALA A 199 4.63 0.42 -10.00
C ALA A 199 4.67 -0.05 -11.47
N ILE A 200 5.61 -0.91 -11.83
CA ILE A 200 5.72 -1.47 -13.19
C ILE A 200 4.48 -2.29 -13.53
N LEU A 201 4.07 -3.22 -12.64
CA LEU A 201 2.85 -4.01 -12.82
C LEU A 201 1.62 -3.11 -12.96
N THR A 202 1.57 -2.04 -12.17
CA THR A 202 0.48 -1.08 -12.14
C THR A 202 0.41 -0.30 -13.45
N PHE A 203 1.55 0.15 -13.96
CA PHE A 203 1.67 0.82 -15.25
C PHE A 203 1.25 -0.09 -16.40
N VAL A 204 1.81 -1.31 -16.49
CA VAL A 204 1.50 -2.28 -17.55
C VAL A 204 0.00 -2.61 -17.58
N THR A 205 -0.60 -2.85 -16.41
CA THR A 205 -2.03 -3.16 -16.33
C THR A 205 -2.92 -1.94 -16.56
N GLY A 206 -2.44 -0.73 -16.24
CA GLY A 206 -3.11 0.52 -16.61
C GLY A 206 -3.13 0.73 -18.12
N TRP A 207 -1.99 0.51 -18.78
CA TRP A 207 -1.85 0.58 -20.24
C TRP A 207 -2.72 -0.45 -20.96
N ASP A 208 -2.73 -1.70 -20.49
CA ASP A 208 -3.61 -2.75 -21.02
C ASP A 208 -5.09 -2.36 -20.90
N TYR A 209 -5.51 -1.82 -19.75
CA TYR A 209 -6.88 -1.36 -19.55
C TYR A 209 -7.23 -0.19 -20.49
N PHE A 210 -6.32 0.78 -20.64
CA PHE A 210 -6.49 1.90 -21.56
C PHE A 210 -6.65 1.42 -23.01
N ASN A 211 -5.78 0.53 -23.48
CA ASN A 211 -5.87 0.01 -24.85
C ASN A 211 -7.19 -0.73 -25.11
N LYS A 212 -7.68 -1.49 -24.13
CA LYS A 212 -8.98 -2.15 -24.23
C LYS A 212 -10.16 -1.18 -24.17
N SER A 213 -9.97 0.00 -23.57
CA SER A 213 -11.00 1.05 -23.53
C SER A 213 -11.09 1.85 -24.84
N LEU A 214 -9.99 1.97 -25.60
CA LEU A 214 -9.92 2.80 -26.82
C LEU A 214 -11.08 2.59 -27.81
N PRO A 215 -11.54 1.35 -28.09
CA PRO A 215 -12.68 1.15 -29.00
C PRO A 215 -13.98 1.80 -28.51
N TYR A 216 -14.15 1.96 -27.20
CA TYR A 216 -15.33 2.54 -26.58
C TYR A 216 -15.22 4.06 -26.39
N LEU A 217 -14.03 4.64 -26.61
CA LEU A 217 -13.78 6.08 -26.54
C LEU A 217 -13.90 6.77 -27.90
N LYS A 218 -13.99 6.00 -28.99
CA LYS A 218 -14.21 6.54 -30.33
C LYS A 218 -15.68 6.95 -30.44
N ASP A 219 -15.92 8.14 -30.98
CA ASP A 219 -17.25 8.55 -31.38
C ASP A 219 -17.82 7.51 -32.36
N ASP A 220 -19.07 7.11 -32.17
CA ASP A 220 -19.80 6.44 -33.24
C ASP A 220 -19.77 7.39 -34.43
N LYS A 221 -19.34 6.88 -35.59
CA LYS A 221 -19.40 7.64 -36.84
C LYS A 221 -20.83 8.10 -37.00
N ARG A 222 -21.09 9.38 -36.74
CA ARG A 222 -22.39 10.00 -36.95
C ARG A 222 -22.76 9.76 -38.42
N GLU A 223 -23.81 8.98 -38.64
CA GLU A 223 -24.61 9.00 -39.86
C GLU A 223 -25.42 10.30 -39.93
#